data_AF-A0A7L6ASF6-F1
#
_entry.id   AF-A0A7L6ASF6-F1
#
_cell.length_a   1.000
_cell.length_b   1.000
_cell.length_c   1.000
_cell.angle_alpha   90.00
_cell.angle_beta   90.00
_cell.angle_gamma   90.00
#
_symmetry.space_group_name_H-M   'P 1'
#
loop_
_entity.id
_entity.type
_entity.pdbx_description
1 polymer ?
#
loop_
_entity_poly.entity_id
_entity_poly.type
_entity_poly.pdbx_seq_one_letter_code
_entity_poly.pdbx_strand_id
1 'polypeptide(L)'
;MKPTFNTAAVATSTVIVPGTLMIRDIPKRAGGSFKVGKLSTQIGQFEVKNPELDQYEPGTYTGNFCIDKIYPSHYVAGGKIVIEMRAVLSCFVLAGFDEATGEAEPLEIDPAEEEAATATPEPAESQPETPAADASADADAPVPDNLPVMTLEQEKAFREEQMDRDTFGELYPLGQEVKLDPTIARPKLRAQCDRLKTLGYRFVAARRCGRAPPEP
;
A
#
# COMPACT_ATOMS: atom_id res chain seq x y z
N MET A 1 -3.15 -13.79 -46.75
CA MET A 1 -2.81 -12.36 -46.56
C MET A 1 -2.81 -12.07 -45.07
N LYS A 2 -1.65 -11.81 -44.46
CA LYS A 2 -1.56 -11.38 -43.06
C LYS A 2 -1.58 -9.85 -43.05
N PRO A 3 -2.44 -9.19 -42.25
CA PRO A 3 -2.40 -7.74 -42.14
C PRO A 3 -1.15 -7.35 -41.34
N THR A 4 -0.21 -6.71 -42.03
CA THR A 4 0.90 -6.00 -41.39
C THR A 4 0.30 -4.76 -40.75
N PHE A 5 0.05 -4.79 -39.44
CA PHE A 5 -0.30 -3.58 -38.72
C PHE A 5 0.92 -2.67 -38.75
N ASN A 6 0.82 -1.61 -39.56
CA ASN A 6 1.78 -0.54 -39.61
C ASN A 6 1.71 0.18 -38.26
N THR A 7 2.63 -0.13 -37.35
CA THR A 7 2.85 0.65 -36.13
C THR A 7 3.41 2.00 -36.56
N ALA A 8 2.52 2.91 -36.91
CA ALA A 8 2.85 4.32 -37.06
C ALA A 8 3.38 4.82 -35.72
N ALA A 9 4.57 5.41 -35.73
CA ALA A 9 5.09 6.15 -34.58
C ALA A 9 4.07 7.23 -34.23
N VAL A 10 3.38 7.07 -33.10
CA VAL A 10 2.46 8.06 -32.58
C VAL A 10 3.32 9.28 -32.25
N ALA A 11 3.14 10.36 -33.00
CA ALA A 11 3.73 11.65 -32.65
C ALA A 11 3.22 12.02 -31.25
N THR A 12 4.11 12.03 -30.27
CA THR A 12 3.85 12.62 -28.95
C THR A 12 3.74 14.12 -29.16
N SER A 13 2.50 14.59 -29.35
CA SER A 13 2.19 16.01 -29.38
C SER A 13 2.29 16.56 -27.96
N THR A 14 3.50 16.93 -27.55
CA THR A 14 3.73 17.65 -26.30
C THR A 14 3.14 19.05 -26.42
N VAL A 15 2.33 19.46 -25.44
CA VAL A 15 1.75 20.81 -25.38
C VAL A 15 2.43 21.59 -24.27
N ILE A 16 2.92 22.80 -24.59
CA ILE A 16 3.52 23.69 -23.60
C ILE A 16 2.43 24.61 -23.06
N VAL A 17 2.23 24.58 -21.75
CA VAL A 17 1.18 25.36 -21.09
C VAL A 17 1.76 26.13 -19.90
N PRO A 18 1.50 27.45 -19.80
CA PRO A 18 1.87 28.22 -18.63
C PRO A 18 0.97 27.85 -17.44
N GLY A 19 1.54 27.84 -16.25
CA GLY A 19 0.78 27.56 -15.04
C GLY A 19 1.59 27.75 -13.75
N THR A 20 1.02 27.26 -12.66
CA THR A 20 1.67 27.17 -11.36
C THR A 20 1.73 25.71 -10.91
N LEU A 21 2.88 25.29 -10.41
CA LEU A 21 3.13 23.96 -9.88
C LEU A 21 3.39 24.08 -8.38
N MET A 22 2.47 23.55 -7.58
CA MET A 22 2.64 23.46 -6.14
C MET A 22 3.27 22.11 -5.78
N ILE A 23 4.52 22.12 -5.32
CA ILE A 23 5.25 20.92 -4.93
C ILE A 23 4.98 20.65 -3.45
N ARG A 24 4.51 19.44 -3.14
CA ARG A 24 4.26 18.95 -1.77
C ARG A 24 4.97 17.62 -1.55
N ASP A 25 5.47 17.42 -0.34
CA ASP A 25 6.03 16.13 0.09
C ASP A 25 4.92 15.21 0.59
N ILE A 26 4.83 14.01 0.01
CA ILE A 26 3.94 12.95 0.48
C ILE A 26 4.76 11.85 1.17
N PRO A 27 4.45 11.50 2.42
CA PRO A 27 5.11 10.40 3.11
C PRO A 27 4.65 9.04 2.53
N LYS A 28 5.60 8.13 2.28
CA LYS A 28 5.33 6.72 1.94
C LYS A 28 5.21 5.90 3.22
N ARG A 29 4.25 4.98 3.22
CA ARG A 29 4.03 4.00 4.29
C ARG A 29 5.24 3.10 4.63
N ALA A 30 6.23 3.01 3.74
CA ALA A 30 7.41 2.16 3.88
C ALA A 30 8.72 2.92 4.19
N GLY A 31 8.63 4.17 4.68
CA GLY A 31 9.81 4.93 5.13
C GLY A 31 10.56 5.64 4.00
N GLY A 32 9.90 6.61 3.36
CA GLY A 32 10.52 7.54 2.43
C GLY A 32 9.51 8.61 2.00
N SER A 33 9.95 9.77 1.52
CA SER A 33 9.07 10.77 0.92
C SER A 33 9.10 10.66 -0.61
N PHE A 34 8.07 11.19 -1.25
CA PHE A 34 8.11 11.54 -2.67
C PHE A 34 7.41 12.88 -2.84
N LYS A 35 7.94 13.71 -3.74
CA LYS A 35 7.30 14.96 -4.06
C LYS A 35 6.25 14.74 -5.14
N VAL A 36 5.08 15.32 -4.90
CA VAL A 36 4.00 15.41 -5.88
C VAL A 36 3.74 16.87 -6.17
N GLY A 37 3.59 17.18 -7.46
CA GLY A 37 3.22 18.51 -7.92
C GLY A 37 1.73 18.58 -8.21
N LYS A 38 1.03 19.55 -7.63
CA LYS A 38 -0.30 19.96 -8.11
C LYS A 38 -0.12 21.06 -9.15
N LEU A 39 -0.31 20.72 -10.42
CA LEU A 39 -0.19 21.63 -11.55
C LEU A 39 -1.53 22.31 -11.81
N SER A 40 -1.60 23.62 -11.66
CA SER A 40 -2.75 24.45 -12.00
C SER A 40 -2.45 25.22 -13.29
N THR A 41 -3.27 25.01 -14.31
CA THR A 41 -3.13 25.62 -15.64
C THR A 41 -4.49 26.08 -16.15
N GLN A 42 -4.52 26.86 -17.22
CA GLN A 42 -5.78 27.28 -17.84
C GLN A 42 -6.63 26.10 -18.37
N ILE A 43 -6.00 24.98 -18.71
CA ILE A 43 -6.66 23.75 -19.15
C ILE A 43 -7.24 22.94 -18.00
N GLY A 44 -6.84 23.22 -16.75
CA GLY A 44 -7.32 22.51 -15.57
C GLY A 44 -6.25 22.29 -14.51
N GLN A 45 -6.63 21.51 -13.50
CA GLN A 45 -5.76 21.08 -12.42
C GLN A 45 -5.37 19.61 -12.61
N PHE A 46 -4.08 19.32 -12.47
CA PHE A 46 -3.51 18.00 -12.69
C PHE A 46 -2.55 17.62 -11.57
N GLU A 47 -2.56 16.36 -11.16
CA GLU A 47 -1.49 15.81 -10.34
C GLU A 47 -0.32 15.34 -11.22
N VAL A 48 0.89 15.74 -10.83
CA VAL A 48 2.14 15.42 -11.49
C VAL A 48 3.01 14.63 -10.54
N LYS A 49 3.33 13.39 -10.92
CA LYS A 49 4.30 12.55 -10.23
C LYS A 49 5.53 12.43 -11.14
N ASN A 50 6.48 13.35 -10.97
CA ASN A 50 7.73 13.36 -11.72
C ASN A 50 8.92 13.27 -10.74
N PRO A 51 9.84 12.29 -10.90
CA PRO A 51 11.05 12.18 -10.08
C PRO A 51 11.90 13.46 -10.03
N GLU A 52 11.86 14.28 -11.07
CA GLU A 52 12.58 15.56 -11.10
C GLU A 52 12.03 16.56 -10.07
N LEU A 53 10.82 16.37 -9.53
CA LEU A 53 10.28 17.22 -8.48
C LEU A 53 10.99 17.02 -7.14
N ASP A 54 11.58 15.85 -6.90
CA ASP A 54 12.27 15.52 -5.64
C ASP A 54 13.45 16.48 -5.38
N GLN A 55 14.04 17.07 -6.43
CA GLN A 55 15.17 18.01 -6.36
C GLN A 55 14.76 19.44 -6.00
N TYR A 56 13.47 19.80 -6.10
CA TYR A 56 12.96 21.13 -5.80
C TYR A 56 12.39 21.19 -4.38
N GLU A 57 12.43 22.35 -3.74
CA GLU A 57 11.85 22.53 -2.41
C GLU A 57 10.31 22.49 -2.47
N PRO A 58 9.63 22.09 -1.39
CA PRO A 58 8.18 22.22 -1.32
C PRO A 58 7.80 23.70 -1.37
N GLY A 59 6.88 24.06 -2.27
CA GLY A 59 6.54 25.46 -2.53
C GLY A 59 5.76 25.63 -3.83
N THR A 60 5.46 26.89 -4.17
CA THR A 60 4.73 27.23 -5.40
C THR A 60 5.70 27.77 -6.44
N TYR A 61 5.68 27.14 -7.62
CA TYR A 61 6.54 27.53 -8.73
C TYR A 61 5.69 27.97 -9.92
N THR A 62 5.99 29.13 -10.48
CA THR A 62 5.35 29.58 -11.73
C THR A 62 6.25 29.25 -12.90
N GLY A 63 5.69 28.72 -14.00
CA GLY A 63 6.49 28.29 -15.12
C GLY A 63 5.70 27.83 -16.35
N ASN A 64 6.44 27.32 -17.33
CA ASN A 64 5.88 26.65 -18.50
C ASN A 64 6.10 25.15 -18.36
N PHE A 65 5.04 24.37 -18.59
CA PHE A 65 5.03 22.92 -18.41
C PHE A 65 4.75 22.23 -19.74
N CYS A 66 5.64 21.31 -20.13
CA CYS A 66 5.53 20.51 -21.34
C CYS A 66 4.73 19.24 -21.01
N ILE A 67 3.44 19.20 -21.34
CA ILE A 67 2.56 18.07 -21.04
C ILE A 67 2.56 17.09 -22.21
N ASP A 68 3.00 15.86 -21.96
CA ASP A 68 3.02 14.78 -22.96
C ASP A 68 1.71 14.00 -22.99
N LYS A 69 1.13 13.75 -21.81
CA LYS A 69 -0.09 12.94 -21.69
C LYS A 69 -0.88 13.34 -20.46
N ILE A 70 -2.17 13.53 -20.64
CA ILE A 70 -3.14 13.67 -19.56
C ILE A 70 -3.95 12.38 -19.50
N TYR A 71 -4.13 11.80 -18.31
CA TYR A 71 -4.90 10.58 -18.13
C TYR A 71 -5.63 10.58 -16.77
N PRO A 72 -6.85 10.02 -16.70
CA PRO A 72 -7.53 9.84 -15.43
C PRO A 72 -6.91 8.68 -14.65
N SER A 73 -6.74 8.86 -13.35
CA SER A 73 -6.48 7.82 -12.35
C SER A 73 -7.70 7.72 -11.47
N HIS A 74 -8.05 6.52 -11.01
CA HIS A 74 -9.17 6.37 -10.09
C HIS A 74 -8.82 5.43 -8.95
N TYR A 75 -9.44 5.65 -7.80
CA TYR A 75 -9.44 4.73 -6.67
C TYR A 75 -10.84 4.65 -6.08
N VAL A 76 -11.09 3.55 -5.37
CA VAL A 76 -12.35 3.32 -4.68
C VAL A 76 -12.10 3.41 -3.19
N ALA A 77 -12.77 4.31 -2.52
CA ALA A 77 -12.73 4.50 -1.07
C ALA A 77 -14.14 4.77 -0.56
N GLY A 78 -14.55 4.13 0.54
CA GLY A 78 -15.86 4.33 1.16
C GLY A 78 -17.06 4.15 0.21
N GLY A 79 -16.97 3.23 -0.76
CA GLY A 79 -18.02 2.99 -1.76
C GLY A 79 -18.15 4.06 -2.86
N LYS A 80 -17.25 5.05 -2.91
CA LYS A 80 -17.18 6.09 -3.94
C LYS A 80 -16.00 5.84 -4.88
N ILE A 81 -16.17 6.13 -6.17
CA ILE A 81 -15.06 6.16 -7.13
C ILE A 81 -14.56 7.60 -7.20
N VAL A 82 -13.34 7.84 -6.76
CA VAL A 82 -12.67 9.14 -6.90
C VAL A 82 -11.82 9.09 -8.17
N ILE A 83 -11.99 10.08 -9.04
CA ILE A 83 -11.24 10.20 -10.30
C ILE A 83 -10.35 11.44 -10.20
N GLU A 84 -9.05 11.24 -10.26
CA GLU A 84 -8.02 12.26 -10.29
C GLU A 84 -7.45 12.42 -11.70
N MET A 85 -7.25 13.65 -12.15
CA MET A 85 -6.58 13.90 -13.42
C MET A 85 -5.06 13.98 -13.22
N ARG A 86 -4.31 13.11 -13.91
CA ARG A 86 -2.85 13.09 -13.86
C ARG A 86 -2.24 13.54 -15.18
N ALA A 87 -1.15 14.29 -15.07
CA ALA A 87 -0.37 14.73 -16.22
C ALA A 87 1.06 14.17 -16.16
N VAL A 88 1.53 13.66 -17.29
CA VAL A 88 2.94 13.32 -17.52
C VAL A 88 3.59 14.52 -18.17
N LEU A 89 4.63 15.05 -17.52
CA LEU A 89 5.44 16.14 -18.06
C LEU A 89 6.72 15.57 -18.70
N SER A 90 7.08 16.04 -19.89
CA SER A 90 8.40 15.80 -20.49
C SER A 90 9.45 16.77 -19.98
N CYS A 91 9.05 18.02 -19.79
CA CYS A 91 9.90 19.11 -19.30
C CYS A 91 9.09 20.17 -18.58
N PHE A 92 9.76 20.98 -17.79
CA PHE A 92 9.20 22.20 -17.24
C PHE A 92 10.28 23.25 -17.03
N VAL A 93 9.91 24.51 -17.24
CA VAL A 93 10.80 25.67 -17.07
C VAL A 93 10.18 26.56 -16.01
N LEU A 94 10.78 26.58 -14.82
CA LEU A 94 10.33 27.39 -13.69
C LEU A 94 10.92 28.80 -13.83
N ALA A 95 10.04 29.80 -13.89
CA ALA A 95 10.41 31.21 -14.06
C ALA A 95 10.48 31.98 -12.73
N GLY A 96 9.82 31.47 -11.68
CA GLY A 96 9.83 32.09 -10.35
C GLY A 96 9.57 31.07 -9.25
N PHE A 97 10.35 31.17 -8.18
CA PHE A 97 10.11 30.51 -6.90
C PHE A 97 9.40 31.52 -6.01
N ASP A 98 8.19 31.17 -5.57
CA ASP A 98 7.48 31.93 -4.55
C ASP A 98 7.41 31.10 -3.27
N GLU A 99 8.19 31.50 -2.28
CA GLU A 99 8.24 30.89 -0.95
C GLU A 99 6.96 31.24 -0.13
N ALA A 100 6.15 32.18 -0.60
CA ALA A 100 5.08 32.82 0.18
C ALA A 100 3.71 32.12 0.16
N THR A 101 3.58 30.85 -0.25
CA THR A 101 2.28 30.13 -0.27
C THR A 101 2.30 28.78 0.46
N GLY A 102 3.01 28.72 1.59
CA GLY A 102 2.84 27.67 2.60
C GLY A 102 1.57 27.83 3.46
N GLU A 103 0.76 28.87 3.27
CA GLU A 103 -0.52 29.02 3.96
C GLU A 103 -1.59 28.14 3.33
N ALA A 104 -1.79 27.02 4.02
CA ALA A 104 -2.87 26.06 3.89
C ALA A 104 -4.21 26.71 3.52
N GLU A 105 -4.70 26.42 2.31
CA GLU A 105 -6.14 26.17 2.21
C GLU A 105 -6.45 25.02 3.19
N PRO A 106 -7.46 25.19 4.07
CA PRO A 106 -7.81 24.18 5.05
C PRO A 106 -8.03 22.85 4.33
N LEU A 107 -7.36 21.82 4.85
CA LEU A 107 -7.50 20.43 4.44
C LEU A 107 -8.99 20.10 4.29
N GLU A 108 -9.48 19.97 3.05
CA GLU A 108 -10.54 19.01 2.80
C GLU A 108 -9.90 17.65 3.07
N ILE A 109 -10.00 17.23 4.33
CA ILE A 109 -9.56 15.92 4.81
C ILE A 109 -10.16 14.89 3.86
N ASP A 110 -9.31 14.15 3.14
CA ASP A 110 -9.75 13.01 2.36
C ASP A 110 -10.38 12.02 3.35
N PRO A 111 -11.66 11.61 3.19
CA PRO A 111 -12.32 10.66 4.08
C PRO A 111 -11.55 9.34 4.30
N ALA A 112 -10.50 9.06 3.50
CA ALA A 112 -9.61 7.93 3.67
C ALA A 112 -8.51 8.12 4.75
N GLU A 113 -8.16 9.34 5.15
CA GLU A 113 -7.14 9.56 6.20
C GLU A 113 -7.70 9.52 7.63
N GLU A 114 -9.02 9.72 7.83
CA GLU A 114 -9.65 9.67 9.15
C GLU A 114 -9.73 8.23 9.72
N GLU A 115 -9.76 7.20 8.89
CA GLU A 115 -9.84 5.80 9.36
C GLU A 115 -8.51 5.22 9.88
N ALA A 116 -7.38 5.93 9.74
CA ALA A 116 -6.08 5.40 10.17
C ALA A 116 -5.61 5.89 11.56
N ALA A 117 -6.27 6.90 12.16
CA ALA A 117 -5.79 7.54 13.39
C ALA A 117 -6.66 7.30 14.64
N THR A 118 -7.78 6.59 14.55
CA THR A 118 -8.61 6.20 15.71
C THR A 118 -8.53 4.69 15.96
N ALA A 119 -7.32 4.18 16.15
CA ALA A 119 -7.11 2.88 16.77
C ALA A 119 -6.06 2.99 17.88
N THR A 120 -6.34 3.84 18.88
CA THR A 120 -5.83 3.56 20.23
C THR A 120 -6.75 2.52 20.86
N PRO A 121 -6.23 1.38 21.32
CA PRO A 121 -7.03 0.38 22.00
C PRO A 121 -7.15 0.77 23.47
N GLU A 122 -8.35 1.03 23.95
CA GLU A 122 -8.69 0.91 25.37
C GLU A 122 -10.09 0.31 25.52
N PRO A 123 -10.37 -0.36 26.65
CA PRO A 123 -11.05 -1.65 26.68
C PRO A 123 -12.54 -1.44 26.92
N ALA A 124 -13.38 -2.03 26.06
CA ALA A 124 -14.82 -2.05 26.30
C ALA A 124 -15.16 -3.12 27.34
N GLU A 125 -15.17 -2.67 28.60
CA GLU A 125 -15.83 -3.32 29.72
C GLU A 125 -17.31 -3.55 29.37
N SER A 126 -17.71 -4.82 29.28
CA SER A 126 -19.10 -5.24 29.00
C SER A 126 -19.67 -5.91 30.25
N GLN A 127 -20.69 -5.30 30.84
CA GLN A 127 -21.54 -5.90 31.87
C GLN A 127 -23.03 -5.71 31.48
N PRO A 128 -23.94 -6.53 32.05
CA PRO A 128 -24.88 -7.32 31.27
C PRO A 128 -26.32 -6.84 31.43
N GLU A 129 -27.15 -7.02 30.39
CA GLU A 129 -28.60 -6.98 30.54
C GLU A 129 -29.24 -8.23 29.95
N THR A 130 -29.87 -8.97 30.86
CA THR A 130 -30.77 -10.12 30.69
C THR A 130 -31.93 -9.85 29.73
N PRO A 131 -32.46 -10.90 29.09
CA PRO A 131 -33.91 -11.11 29.18
C PRO A 131 -34.27 -12.51 29.68
N ALA A 132 -35.30 -12.55 30.52
CA ALA A 132 -35.87 -13.72 31.14
C ALA A 132 -36.60 -14.66 30.15
N ALA A 133 -36.53 -15.94 30.53
CA ALA A 133 -37.27 -17.14 30.12
C ALA A 133 -38.67 -16.97 29.49
N ASP A 134 -39.04 -17.86 28.55
CA ASP A 134 -39.92 -18.98 28.90
C ASP A 134 -39.91 -20.17 27.90
N ALA A 135 -40.31 -21.32 28.45
CA ALA A 135 -40.31 -22.73 28.06
C ALA A 135 -40.63 -23.20 26.63
N SER A 136 -39.97 -24.28 26.18
CA SER A 136 -40.53 -25.64 25.91
C SER A 136 -39.39 -26.60 25.50
N ALA A 137 -39.07 -27.64 26.29
CA ALA A 137 -39.64 -29.00 26.28
C ALA A 137 -38.89 -30.00 25.35
N ASP A 138 -38.31 -31.02 26.01
CA ASP A 138 -37.97 -32.37 25.55
C ASP A 138 -37.01 -32.59 24.35
N ALA A 139 -35.81 -33.08 24.66
CA ALA A 139 -35.35 -34.38 24.16
C ALA A 139 -34.07 -34.83 24.89
N ASP A 140 -34.23 -35.91 25.64
CA ASP A 140 -33.23 -36.78 26.24
C ASP A 140 -32.14 -37.21 25.25
N ALA A 141 -30.88 -36.84 25.52
CA ALA A 141 -29.68 -37.46 24.92
C ALA A 141 -28.45 -37.19 25.82
N PRO A 142 -27.68 -38.21 26.24
CA PRO A 142 -26.49 -38.00 27.06
C PRO A 142 -25.35 -37.56 26.15
N VAL A 143 -25.05 -36.26 26.12
CA VAL A 143 -23.84 -35.75 25.46
C VAL A 143 -22.67 -35.93 26.43
N PRO A 144 -21.61 -36.67 26.08
CA PRO A 144 -20.49 -36.87 26.99
C PRO A 144 -19.73 -35.56 27.24
N ASP A 145 -19.64 -35.19 28.52
CA ASP A 145 -18.81 -34.11 29.08
C ASP A 145 -17.31 -34.37 28.87
N ASN A 146 -16.83 -34.26 27.64
CA ASN A 146 -15.39 -34.23 27.33
C ASN A 146 -15.13 -33.47 26.03
N LEU A 147 -15.43 -32.17 26.03
CA LEU A 147 -14.77 -31.24 25.12
C LEU A 147 -13.59 -30.63 25.88
N PRO A 148 -12.32 -30.87 25.47
CA PRO A 148 -11.19 -30.22 26.10
C PRO A 148 -11.33 -28.72 25.86
N VAL A 149 -11.61 -27.97 26.93
CA VAL A 149 -11.58 -26.51 26.92
C VAL A 149 -10.12 -26.13 26.62
N MET A 150 -9.86 -25.71 25.38
CA MET A 150 -8.53 -25.24 24.99
C MET A 150 -8.16 -24.04 25.87
N THR A 151 -6.96 -24.07 26.44
CA THR A 151 -6.44 -22.96 27.25
C THR A 151 -6.25 -21.73 26.36
N LEU A 152 -6.32 -20.50 26.90
CA LEU A 152 -6.11 -19.25 26.13
C LEU A 152 -4.79 -19.24 25.33
N GLU A 153 -3.76 -19.94 25.81
CA GLU A 153 -2.48 -20.12 25.12
C GLU A 153 -2.60 -21.04 23.90
N GLN A 154 -3.43 -22.08 24.00
CA GLN A 154 -3.69 -23.03 22.91
C GLN A 154 -4.55 -22.39 21.81
N GLU A 155 -5.50 -21.53 22.17
CA GLU A 155 -6.26 -20.75 21.18
C GLU A 155 -5.39 -19.73 20.44
N LYS A 156 -4.47 -19.07 21.15
CA LYS A 156 -3.49 -18.16 20.53
C LYS A 156 -2.57 -18.90 19.57
N ALA A 157 -2.01 -20.03 19.99
CA ALA A 157 -1.19 -20.87 19.14
C ALA A 157 -1.97 -21.33 17.90
N PHE A 158 -3.21 -21.78 18.06
CA PHE A 158 -4.05 -22.19 16.93
C PHE A 158 -4.33 -21.04 15.95
N ARG A 159 -4.59 -19.83 16.46
CA ARG A 159 -4.81 -18.64 15.63
C ARG A 159 -3.55 -18.22 14.88
N GLU A 160 -2.39 -18.27 15.54
CA GLU A 160 -1.10 -17.98 14.91
C GLU A 160 -0.76 -19.02 13.84
N GLU A 161 -1.02 -20.30 14.10
CA GLU A 161 -0.86 -21.37 13.11
C GLU A 161 -1.78 -21.17 11.90
N GLN A 162 -3.03 -20.73 12.10
CA GLN A 162 -3.91 -20.38 10.98
C GLN A 162 -3.38 -19.19 10.18
N MET A 163 -2.91 -18.13 10.85
CA MET A 163 -2.28 -16.99 10.18
C MET A 163 -1.03 -17.39 9.39
N ASP A 164 -0.23 -18.31 9.93
CA ASP A 164 0.94 -18.87 9.24
C ASP A 164 0.53 -19.73 8.03
N ARG A 165 -0.50 -20.56 8.16
CA ARG A 165 -1.06 -21.32 7.04
C ARG A 165 -1.59 -20.40 5.93
N ASP A 166 -2.26 -19.31 6.26
CA ASP A 166 -2.76 -18.35 5.27
C ASP A 166 -1.61 -17.59 4.58
N THR A 167 -0.53 -17.32 5.33
CA THR A 167 0.64 -16.55 4.83
C THR A 167 1.55 -17.41 3.94
N PHE A 168 1.77 -18.67 4.31
CA PHE A 168 2.71 -19.57 3.63
C PHE A 168 2.03 -20.61 2.73
N GLY A 169 0.74 -20.87 2.92
CA GLY A 169 -0.04 -21.82 2.12
C GLY A 169 0.59 -23.21 2.13
N GLU A 170 0.97 -23.69 0.94
CA GLU A 170 1.61 -24.99 0.73
C GLU A 170 3.03 -25.09 1.30
N LEU A 171 3.68 -23.96 1.65
CA LEU A 171 4.99 -23.94 2.32
C LEU A 171 4.89 -24.23 3.83
N TYR A 172 3.68 -24.34 4.37
CA TYR A 172 3.42 -24.71 5.76
C TYR A 172 3.21 -26.23 5.87
N PRO A 173 3.81 -26.93 6.85
CA PRO A 173 4.59 -26.43 7.99
C PRO A 173 6.02 -26.02 7.60
N LEU A 174 6.49 -24.94 8.23
CA LEU A 174 7.83 -24.41 7.99
C LEU A 174 8.90 -25.36 8.55
N GLY A 175 9.85 -25.76 7.70
CA GLY A 175 11.01 -26.59 8.09
C GLY A 175 12.17 -25.76 8.64
N GLN A 176 13.36 -26.37 8.79
CA GLN A 176 14.60 -25.66 9.17
C GLN A 176 15.07 -24.66 8.09
N GLU A 177 14.76 -24.91 6.83
CA GLU A 177 15.05 -24.03 5.69
C GLU A 177 13.79 -23.85 4.84
N VAL A 178 13.45 -22.60 4.52
CA VAL A 178 12.25 -22.25 3.75
C VAL A 178 12.69 -21.54 2.47
N LYS A 179 12.40 -22.15 1.31
CA LYS A 179 12.68 -21.54 0.01
C LYS A 179 11.47 -20.74 -0.42
N LEU A 180 11.57 -19.41 -0.32
CA LEU A 180 10.55 -18.52 -0.85
C LEU A 180 10.67 -18.43 -2.37
N ASP A 181 9.54 -18.55 -3.07
CA ASP A 181 9.48 -18.43 -4.52
C ASP A 181 9.46 -16.94 -4.94
N PRO A 182 10.48 -16.46 -5.67
CA PRO A 182 10.56 -15.06 -6.11
C PRO A 182 9.54 -14.69 -7.20
N THR A 183 8.80 -15.65 -7.76
CA THR A 183 7.74 -15.40 -8.75
C THR A 183 6.43 -14.93 -8.11
N ILE A 184 6.29 -15.09 -6.80
CA ILE A 184 5.15 -14.57 -6.03
C ILE A 184 5.15 -13.03 -6.06
N ALA A 185 3.96 -12.43 -6.04
CA ALA A 185 3.79 -10.98 -5.99
C ALA A 185 4.67 -10.36 -4.89
N ARG A 186 5.45 -9.31 -5.25
CA ARG A 186 6.34 -8.56 -4.35
C ARG A 186 5.75 -8.24 -2.96
N PRO A 187 4.47 -7.82 -2.80
CA PRO A 187 3.91 -7.58 -1.46
C PRO A 187 3.75 -8.86 -0.62
N LYS A 188 3.34 -9.99 -1.23
CA LYS A 188 3.22 -11.28 -0.53
C LYS A 188 4.59 -11.82 -0.11
N LEU A 189 5.60 -11.68 -0.98
CA LEU A 189 6.98 -12.07 -0.65
C LEU A 189 7.51 -11.30 0.56
N ARG A 190 7.20 -10.00 0.68
CA ARG A 190 7.57 -9.19 1.86
C ARG A 190 6.86 -9.67 3.12
N ALA A 191 5.56 -9.92 3.06
CA ALA A 191 4.80 -10.44 4.20
C ALA A 191 5.35 -11.79 4.70
N GLN A 192 5.70 -12.70 3.78
CA GLN A 192 6.35 -13.97 4.11
C GLN A 192 7.72 -13.76 4.76
N CYS A 193 8.55 -12.87 4.21
CA CYS A 193 9.85 -12.52 4.79
C CYS A 193 9.72 -11.93 6.20
N ASP A 194 8.76 -11.04 6.44
CA ASP A 194 8.58 -10.39 7.73
C ASP A 194 8.04 -11.37 8.78
N ARG A 195 7.12 -12.27 8.38
CA ARG A 195 6.65 -13.35 9.27
C ARG A 195 7.77 -14.34 9.61
N LEU A 196 8.63 -14.70 8.65
CA LEU A 196 9.81 -15.55 8.91
C LEU A 196 10.79 -14.89 9.90
N LYS A 197 10.98 -13.57 9.86
CA LYS A 197 11.81 -12.86 10.85
C LYS A 197 11.22 -12.95 12.26
N THR A 198 9.90 -12.81 12.40
CA THR A 198 9.20 -12.95 13.70
C THR A 198 9.36 -14.36 14.27
N LEU A 199 9.37 -15.37 13.41
CA LEU A 199 9.63 -16.77 13.78
C LEU A 199 11.11 -17.10 14.03
N GLY A 200 12.01 -16.10 13.95
CA GLY A 200 13.44 -16.25 14.25
C GLY A 200 14.31 -16.74 13.09
N TYR A 201 13.75 -16.88 11.88
CA TYR A 201 14.52 -17.26 10.71
C TYR A 201 15.40 -16.10 10.24
N ARG A 202 16.65 -16.41 9.91
CA ARG A 202 17.59 -15.45 9.31
C ARG A 202 17.67 -15.66 7.82
N PHE A 203 17.68 -14.55 7.08
CA PHE A 203 17.90 -14.60 5.64
C PHE A 203 19.34 -15.06 5.35
N VAL A 204 19.46 -16.21 4.70
CA VAL A 204 20.73 -16.69 4.15
C VAL A 204 20.70 -16.44 2.66
N ALA A 205 21.50 -15.48 2.18
CA ALA A 205 21.70 -15.31 0.75
C ALA A 205 22.35 -16.60 0.22
N ALA A 206 21.59 -17.40 -0.54
CA ALA A 206 22.07 -18.67 -1.07
C ALA A 206 23.37 -18.42 -1.85
N ARG A 207 24.44 -19.07 -1.36
CA ARG A 207 25.81 -19.02 -1.85
C ARG A 207 25.86 -19.25 -3.37
N ARG A 208 26.08 -18.20 -4.15
CA ARG A 208 26.85 -18.27 -5.39
C ARG A 208 28.26 -17.78 -5.07
N CYS A 209 29.14 -18.69 -4.66
CA CYS A 209 30.60 -18.60 -4.76
C CYS A 209 31.18 -19.90 -4.21
N GLY A 210 31.78 -20.71 -5.08
CA GLY A 210 32.51 -21.91 -4.69
C GLY A 210 33.71 -21.56 -3.81
N ARG A 211 33.92 -22.33 -2.75
CA ARG A 211 35.20 -22.36 -2.04
C ARG A 211 35.68 -23.80 -2.06
N ALA A 212 36.81 -24.02 -2.75
CA ALA A 212 37.51 -25.29 -2.83
C ALA A 212 37.95 -25.77 -1.43
N PRO A 213 38.10 -27.10 -1.22
CA PRO A 213 38.54 -27.64 0.07
C PRO A 213 40.04 -27.37 0.29
N PRO A 214 40.47 -27.15 1.53
CA PRO A 214 41.81 -27.51 1.94
C PRO A 214 41.75 -28.77 2.82
N GLU A 215 42.21 -29.90 2.26
CA GLU A 215 42.86 -31.00 3.01
C GLU A 215 44.17 -30.45 3.64
N PRO A 216 44.59 -30.92 4.83
CA PRO A 216 45.20 -32.25 4.96
C PRO A 216 44.59 -33.16 6.05
#